data_AF-A0A820S5T0-F1
#
_entry.id   AF-A0A820S5T0-F1
#
_cell.length_a   1.000
_cell.length_b   1.000
_cell.length_c   1.000
_cell.angle_alpha   90.00
_cell.angle_beta   90.00
_cell.angle_gamma   90.00
#
_symmetry.space_group_name_H-M   'P 1'
#
loop_
_entity.id
_entity.type
_entity.pdbx_description
1 polymer ?
#
loop_
_entity_poly.entity_id
_entity_poly.type
_entity_poly.pdbx_seq_one_letter_code
_entity_poly.pdbx_strand_id
1 'polypeptide(L)'
;MGDLNLHYRFEDAIVIENKLIDAWAQTHFSHIYPFNDKNEGYTFDTMKNTMIPYYIPGECRQMRLDRILFSNGFPAFAIAPCSMWANEPIKSDNYLFPSDHFGLFIDLATNVTDINKSTISI
;
A
#
# COMPACT_ATOMS: atom_id res chain seq x y z
N MET A 1 -6.36 -5.30 -5.55
CA MET A 1 -5.46 -4.12 -5.41
C MET A 1 -6.13 -2.97 -6.11
N GLY A 2 -6.10 -1.78 -5.53
CA GLY A 2 -6.65 -0.58 -6.16
C GLY A 2 -7.12 0.44 -5.15
N ASP A 3 -7.77 1.49 -5.66
CA ASP A 3 -8.43 2.52 -4.89
C ASP A 3 -9.77 2.00 -4.34
N LEU A 4 -9.88 1.88 -3.02
CA LEU A 4 -11.08 1.42 -2.32
C LEU A 4 -11.93 2.57 -1.79
N ASN A 5 -11.44 3.81 -1.84
CA ASN A 5 -12.12 4.99 -1.30
C ASN A 5 -12.66 4.79 0.14
N LEU A 6 -11.87 4.14 1.01
CA LEU A 6 -12.18 4.05 2.45
C LEU A 6 -11.68 5.34 3.12
N HIS A 7 -12.60 6.23 3.46
CA HIS A 7 -12.33 7.56 4.01
C HIS A 7 -12.13 7.56 5.52
N TYR A 8 -12.80 6.65 6.23
CA TYR A 8 -12.85 6.63 7.69
C TYR A 8 -12.23 5.35 8.25
N ARG A 9 -11.59 5.47 9.42
CA ARG A 9 -10.93 4.32 10.09
C ARG A 9 -11.88 3.15 10.38
N PHE A 10 -13.16 3.41 10.63
CA PHE A 10 -14.12 2.33 10.89
C PHE A 10 -14.40 1.50 9.63
N GLU A 11 -14.17 2.05 8.43
CA GLU A 11 -14.40 1.33 7.18
C GLU A 11 -13.34 0.25 6.94
N ASP A 12 -12.17 0.34 7.59
CA ASP A 12 -11.16 -0.72 7.58
C ASP A 12 -11.70 -2.04 8.16
N ALA A 13 -12.81 -2.01 8.94
CA ALA A 13 -13.50 -3.21 9.40
C ALA A 13 -13.91 -4.14 8.24
N ILE A 14 -14.25 -3.58 7.07
CA ILE A 14 -14.63 -4.37 5.89
C ILE A 14 -13.51 -5.32 5.45
N VAL A 15 -12.24 -4.93 5.63
CA VAL A 15 -11.08 -5.75 5.29
C VAL A 15 -11.03 -6.98 6.19
N ILE A 16 -11.19 -6.77 7.50
CA ILE A 16 -11.14 -7.84 8.51
C ILE A 16 -12.34 -8.77 8.36
N GLU A 17 -13.55 -8.22 8.19
CA GLU A 17 -14.79 -8.98 8.03
C GLU A 17 -14.77 -9.90 6.80
N ASN A 18 -14.10 -9.46 5.72
CA ASN A 18 -13.93 -10.25 4.50
C ASN A 18 -12.70 -11.18 4.52
N LYS A 19 -12.04 -11.35 5.68
CA LYS A 19 -10.85 -12.20 5.85
C LYS A 19 -9.71 -11.82 4.90
N LEU A 20 -9.54 -10.52 4.69
CA LEU A 20 -8.47 -9.95 3.91
C LEU A 20 -7.37 -9.43 4.86
N ILE A 21 -6.14 -9.45 4.37
CA ILE A 21 -4.97 -8.86 4.99
C ILE A 21 -4.61 -7.61 4.20
N ASP A 22 -4.45 -6.51 4.90
CA ASP A 22 -3.95 -5.26 4.36
C ASP A 22 -2.42 -5.26 4.38
N ALA A 23 -1.82 -5.19 3.20
CA ALA A 23 -0.37 -5.22 3.03
C ALA A 23 0.34 -4.14 3.84
N TRP A 24 -0.20 -2.91 3.81
CA TRP A 24 0.41 -1.78 4.51
C TRP A 24 0.29 -1.96 6.02
N ALA A 25 -0.91 -2.30 6.51
CA ALA A 25 -1.10 -2.54 7.94
C ALA A 25 -0.19 -3.67 8.45
N GLN A 26 -0.09 -4.76 7.69
CA GLN A 26 0.77 -5.89 8.02
C GLN A 26 2.25 -5.51 8.11
N THR A 27 2.73 -4.62 7.25
CA THR A 27 4.15 -4.26 7.20
C THR A 27 4.54 -3.05 8.03
N HIS A 28 3.61 -2.24 8.53
CA HIS A 28 3.93 -1.02 9.29
C HIS A 28 3.44 -1.05 10.75
N PHE A 29 2.52 -1.95 11.09
CA PHE A 29 1.93 -2.06 12.43
C PHE A 29 2.06 -3.46 13.04
N SER A 30 2.92 -4.31 12.47
CA SER A 30 3.22 -5.64 13.03
C SER A 30 4.09 -5.52 14.29
N HIS A 31 4.14 -6.59 15.07
CA HIS A 31 5.02 -6.69 16.24
C HIS A 31 6.46 -7.09 15.88
N ILE A 32 6.75 -7.37 14.61
CA ILE A 32 8.03 -7.92 14.13
C ILE A 32 8.86 -6.80 13.50
N TYR A 33 10.15 -6.68 13.83
CA TYR A 33 11.09 -5.77 13.14
C TYR A 33 11.49 -6.36 11.77
N PRO A 34 11.58 -5.56 10.68
CA PRO A 34 11.47 -4.09 10.60
C PRO A 34 10.03 -3.56 10.44
N PHE A 35 9.02 -4.43 10.52
CA PHE A 35 7.62 -4.15 10.20
C PHE A 35 6.83 -3.43 11.30
N ASN A 36 7.34 -2.32 11.86
CA ASN A 36 6.68 -1.62 12.97
C ASN A 36 7.08 -0.14 13.08
N ASP A 37 7.25 0.55 11.95
CA ASP A 37 7.55 1.97 11.95
C ASP A 37 6.33 2.85 12.28
N LYS A 38 5.13 2.24 12.37
CA LYS A 38 3.83 2.88 12.64
C LYS A 38 3.48 3.97 11.61
N ASN A 39 3.96 3.82 10.39
CA ASN A 39 3.64 4.74 9.30
C ASN A 39 2.19 4.50 8.83
N GLU A 40 1.36 5.54 8.91
CA GLU A 40 -0.05 5.49 8.50
C GLU A 40 -0.23 5.36 6.98
N GLY A 41 0.74 5.75 6.14
CA GLY A 41 0.78 5.41 4.72
C GLY A 41 -0.25 6.08 3.82
N TYR A 42 -0.46 7.38 3.93
CA TYR A 42 -1.47 8.10 3.15
C TYR A 42 -1.16 8.10 1.64
N THR A 43 -2.02 7.45 0.86
CA THR A 43 -1.94 7.45 -0.61
C THR A 43 -2.61 8.68 -1.22
N PHE A 44 -3.48 9.35 -0.47
CA PHE A 44 -4.00 10.67 -0.80
C PHE A 44 -3.59 11.62 0.31
N ASP A 45 -2.57 12.45 0.06
CA ASP A 45 -1.95 13.29 1.07
C ASP A 45 -1.93 14.75 0.61
N THR A 46 -2.92 15.53 1.04
CA THR A 46 -3.04 16.97 0.73
C THR A 46 -1.91 17.82 1.29
N MET A 47 -1.21 17.33 2.32
CA MET A 47 -0.09 18.04 2.94
C MET A 47 1.19 17.89 2.11
N LYS A 48 1.33 16.75 1.40
CA LYS A 48 2.48 16.47 0.53
C LYS A 48 2.20 16.80 -0.94
N ASN A 49 1.05 16.40 -1.46
CA ASN A 49 0.66 16.57 -2.85
C ASN A 49 -0.10 17.88 -3.06
N THR A 50 0.62 18.91 -3.51
CA THR A 50 0.11 20.27 -3.69
C THR A 50 -0.90 20.40 -4.85
N MET A 51 -1.03 19.39 -5.71
CA MET A 51 -2.07 19.37 -6.74
C MET A 51 -3.47 19.28 -6.14
N ILE A 52 -3.64 18.48 -5.09
CA ILE A 52 -4.96 18.20 -4.51
C ILE A 52 -5.71 19.48 -4.12
N PRO A 53 -5.17 20.35 -3.23
CA PRO A 53 -5.86 21.57 -2.85
C PRO A 53 -6.02 22.58 -4.02
N TYR A 54 -5.26 22.42 -5.11
CA TYR A 54 -5.38 23.27 -6.29
C TYR A 54 -6.66 22.97 -7.09
N TYR A 55 -7.03 21.70 -7.29
CA TYR A 55 -8.27 21.33 -8.02
C TYR A 55 -9.44 20.94 -7.12
N ILE A 56 -9.20 20.67 -5.82
CA ILE A 56 -10.24 20.50 -4.79
C ILE A 56 -10.02 21.54 -3.68
N PRO A 57 -10.51 22.79 -3.84
CA PRO A 57 -10.31 23.84 -2.85
C PRO A 57 -10.84 23.46 -1.47
N GLY A 58 -10.01 23.62 -0.44
CA GLY A 58 -10.35 23.32 0.95
C GLY A 58 -10.16 21.86 1.37
N GLU A 59 -9.76 20.98 0.46
CA GLU A 59 -9.38 19.62 0.79
C GLU A 59 -8.06 19.61 1.57
N CYS A 60 -8.09 19.02 2.77
CA CYS A 60 -6.98 18.99 3.73
C CYS A 60 -6.82 17.64 4.42
N ARG A 61 -7.55 16.62 3.95
CA ARG A 61 -7.46 15.27 4.52
C ARG A 61 -6.20 14.57 4.05
N GLN A 62 -5.73 13.67 4.90
CA GLN A 62 -4.77 12.64 4.56
C GLN A 62 -5.47 11.31 4.70
N MET A 63 -5.53 10.54 3.61
CA MET A 63 -6.31 9.32 3.52
C MET A 63 -5.45 8.23 2.89
N ARG A 64 -5.70 7.01 3.33
CA ARG A 64 -5.21 5.82 2.65
C ARG A 64 -6.42 5.37 1.85
N LEU A 65 -6.46 5.64 0.55
CA LEU A 65 -7.58 5.26 -0.31
C LEU A 65 -7.23 3.98 -1.08
N ASP A 66 -5.99 3.90 -1.54
CA ASP A 66 -5.43 2.76 -2.22
C ASP A 66 -5.01 1.69 -1.21
N ARG A 67 -5.31 0.43 -1.56
CA ARG A 67 -5.00 -0.73 -0.72
C ARG A 67 -4.49 -1.88 -1.59
N ILE A 68 -3.47 -2.56 -1.08
CA ILE A 68 -3.10 -3.89 -1.53
C ILE A 68 -3.63 -4.87 -0.50
N LEU A 69 -4.64 -5.65 -0.89
CA LEU A 69 -5.28 -6.65 -0.03
C LEU A 69 -4.98 -8.06 -0.53
N PHE A 70 -4.69 -8.96 0.39
CA PHE A 70 -4.52 -10.39 0.13
C PHE A 70 -5.55 -11.20 0.92
N SER A 71 -5.92 -12.38 0.44
CA SER A 71 -6.70 -13.30 1.28
C SER A 71 -5.86 -13.83 2.44
N ASN A 72 -6.45 -14.04 3.62
CA ASN A 72 -5.74 -14.52 4.81
C ASN A 72 -4.97 -15.84 4.63
N GLY A 73 -5.36 -16.67 3.65
CA GLY A 73 -4.66 -17.92 3.30
C GLY A 73 -3.66 -17.80 2.15
N PHE A 74 -3.35 -16.59 1.68
CA PHE A 74 -2.46 -16.39 0.55
C PHE A 74 -1.02 -16.82 0.93
N PRO A 75 -0.39 -17.78 0.21
CA PRO A 75 0.88 -18.37 0.59
C PRO A 75 2.08 -17.51 0.16
N ALA A 76 2.00 -16.21 0.39
CA ALA A 76 3.10 -15.28 0.16
C ALA A 76 3.30 -14.38 1.36
N PHE A 77 4.54 -13.95 1.57
CA PHE A 77 4.91 -13.02 2.62
C PHE A 77 5.66 -11.83 2.03
N ALA A 78 5.48 -10.67 2.66
CA ALA A 78 6.23 -9.46 2.32
C ALA A 78 7.71 -9.67 2.66
N ILE A 79 8.60 -9.44 1.70
CA ILE A 79 10.06 -9.53 1.93
C ILE A 79 10.63 -8.21 2.47
N ALA A 80 9.92 -7.12 2.26
CA ALA A 80 10.24 -5.78 2.71
C ALA A 80 8.95 -5.03 3.05
N PRO A 81 9.01 -3.94 3.83
CA PRO A 81 7.83 -3.15 4.08
C PRO A 81 7.19 -2.65 2.78
N CYS A 82 5.86 -2.63 2.72
CA CYS A 82 5.14 -1.97 1.65
C CYS A 82 5.65 -0.53 1.53
N SER A 83 5.75 -0.01 0.32
CA SER A 83 6.33 1.31 0.09
C SER A 83 5.46 2.12 -0.85
N MET A 84 5.61 3.43 -0.74
CA MET A 84 4.87 4.37 -1.56
C MET A 84 5.69 4.70 -2.80
N TRP A 85 5.05 4.75 -3.98
CA TRP A 85 5.68 5.14 -5.24
C TRP A 85 5.01 6.39 -5.81
N ALA A 86 5.74 7.10 -6.68
CA ALA A 86 5.30 8.36 -7.28
C ALA A 86 4.86 9.43 -6.26
N ASN A 87 5.45 9.42 -5.06
CA ASN A 87 5.16 10.37 -4.00
C ASN A 87 6.08 11.58 -3.97
N GLU A 88 6.74 11.87 -5.09
CA GLU A 88 7.64 13.01 -5.26
C GLU A 88 7.18 13.83 -6.47
N PRO A 89 7.35 15.17 -6.46
CA PRO A 89 6.98 16.02 -7.57
C PRO A 89 7.84 15.70 -8.81
N ILE A 90 7.26 15.92 -9.99
CA ILE A 90 7.94 15.79 -11.27
C ILE A 90 8.98 16.91 -11.32
N LYS A 91 10.27 16.55 -11.38
CA LYS A 91 11.45 17.44 -11.18
C LYS A 91 11.44 18.81 -11.87
N SER A 92 10.66 19.00 -12.93
CA SER A 92 10.53 20.28 -13.65
C SER A 92 9.55 21.25 -13.00
N ASP A 93 8.62 20.75 -12.18
CA ASP A 93 7.56 21.54 -11.57
C ASP A 93 7.29 21.01 -10.14
N ASN A 94 7.71 21.77 -9.13
CA ASN A 94 7.52 21.41 -7.73
C ASN A 94 6.04 21.34 -7.30
N TYR A 95 5.12 21.74 -8.18
CA TYR A 95 3.68 21.66 -7.93
C TYR A 95 3.02 20.43 -8.56
N LEU A 96 3.67 19.78 -9.52
CA LEU A 96 3.04 18.70 -10.29
C LEU A 96 3.53 17.35 -9.79
N PHE A 97 2.59 16.53 -9.32
CA PHE A 97 2.79 15.12 -9.02
C PHE A 97 2.27 14.25 -10.18
N PRO A 98 2.71 12.98 -10.28
CA PRO A 98 2.21 12.08 -11.33
C PRO A 98 0.69 11.82 -11.26
N SER A 99 0.12 11.83 -10.06
CA SER A 99 -1.32 11.78 -9.79
C SER A 99 -1.59 12.49 -8.46
N ASP A 100 -2.85 12.79 -8.19
CA ASP A 100 -3.36 13.11 -6.84
C ASP A 100 -3.20 11.95 -5.84
N HIS A 101 -3.17 10.71 -6.33
CA HIS A 101 -2.84 9.53 -5.53
C HIS A 101 -1.37 9.14 -5.67
N PHE A 102 -0.75 8.78 -4.56
CA PHE A 102 0.49 8.02 -4.54
C PHE A 102 0.17 6.55 -4.66
N GLY A 103 0.96 5.81 -5.41
CA GLY A 103 0.70 4.38 -5.54
C GLY A 103 1.44 3.56 -4.48
N LEU A 104 1.08 2.28 -4.40
CA LEU A 104 1.68 1.32 -3.49
C LEU A 104 2.52 0.28 -4.23
N PHE A 105 3.65 -0.10 -3.64
CA PHE A 105 4.58 -1.11 -4.13
C PHE A 105 4.90 -2.10 -3.01
N ILE A 106 4.84 -3.39 -3.31
CA ILE A 106 5.20 -4.46 -2.38
C ILE A 106 5.88 -5.59 -3.13
N ASP A 107 6.97 -6.09 -2.53
CA ASP A 107 7.61 -7.32 -2.97
C ASP A 107 7.15 -8.49 -2.11
N LEU A 108 6.79 -9.57 -2.78
CA LEU A 108 6.28 -10.79 -2.17
C LEU A 108 7.14 -11.98 -2.56
N ALA A 109 7.47 -12.82 -1.58
CA ALA A 109 8.00 -14.15 -1.83
C ALA A 109 6.87 -15.16 -1.66
N THR A 110 6.67 -16.00 -2.67
CA THR A 110 5.74 -17.13 -2.59
C THR A 110 6.47 -18.35 -2.03
N ASN A 111 5.80 -19.12 -1.17
CA ASN A 111 6.31 -20.42 -0.69
C ASN A 111 6.32 -21.52 -1.77
N VAL A 112 6.16 -21.15 -3.05
CA VAL A 112 6.46 -22.04 -4.16
C VAL A 112 7.99 -22.15 -4.25
N THR A 113 8.55 -22.98 -3.37
CA THR A 113 9.73 -23.75 -3.78
C THR A 113 9.43 -24.32 -5.16
N ASP A 114 10.36 -24.20 -6.10
CA ASP A 114 10.33 -24.84 -7.41
C ASP A 114 10.25 -26.37 -7.26
N ILE A 115 9.13 -26.92 -6.78
CA ILE A 115 8.94 -28.33 -6.47
C ILE A 115 8.93 -29.18 -7.76
N ASN A 116 8.91 -28.58 -8.96
CA ASN A 116 8.79 -29.30 -10.23
C ASN A 116 9.79 -28.91 -11.34
N LYS A 117 11.05 -28.58 -11.04
CA LYS A 117 12.09 -28.44 -12.10
C LYS A 117 13.38 -29.24 -11.92
N SER A 118 13.42 -30.20 -11.00
CA SER A 118 14.50 -31.19 -10.97
C SER A 118 14.01 -32.57 -10.52
N THR A 119 12.95 -33.08 -11.15
CA THR A 119 12.66 -34.51 -11.11
C THR A 119 13.46 -35.18 -12.23
N ILE A 120 14.63 -35.68 -11.84
CA ILE A 120 15.20 -36.97 -12.26
C ILE A 120 14.84 -37.39 -13.71
N SER A 121 15.70 -37.07 -14.67
CA SER A 121 15.87 -37.94 -15.84
C SER A 121 16.87 -39.04 -15.45
N ILE A 122 16.32 -40.25 -15.32
CA ILE A 122 17.01 -41.54 -15.23
C ILE A 122 17.95 -41.71 -16.44
#